data_AF-A0A9K3EMY0-F1
#
_entry.id   AF-A0A9K3EMY0-F1
#
_cell.length_a   1.000
_cell.length_b   1.000
_cell.length_c   1.000
_cell.angle_alpha   90.00
_cell.angle_beta   90.00
_cell.angle_gamma   90.00
#
_symmetry.space_group_name_H-M   'P 1'
#
loop_
_entity.id
_entity.type
_entity.pdbx_description
1 polymer ?
#
loop_
_entity_poly.entity_id
_entity_poly.type
_entity_poly.pdbx_seq_one_letter_code
_entity_poly.pdbx_strand_id
1 'polypeptide(L)'
;MVFTNTLEYLDLMDRLNQTKTPDDVVRNLTRFKISIYESDLEKKYGEPLEVIGYYILFASLFCIIAMGFDLVHGFRSKKLWFPVKYFPLNAVTLAGITVAMKLPVDLSGSMPGVVDQVAKLGSIAFMCPIMANFLPSLATMNSNELLTNVIALGVLVITLVVNICIQISTSVVGNIPNNKFDIELLKDVYDFEYEATELWSLNDQVMKTIAILDVALLLLLIILVSSSLAILKSKQIIELKYQEVHEKDNLHSTGKLLTVEKLHQQVSKYWIMAGSGSPQFISACSVTTTASGVICVLTFLLHGLTVLWTIALCADPVTNPTKPYDSAYNRSTLGIFIVQSIGIILGTVAPFVRCFASLSFKLSIKSMFKVEKYWFQKLLEWKYGSISLAIT
;
A
#
# COMPACT_ATOMS: atom_id res chain seq x y z
N MET A 1 35.95 10.12 -22.03
CA MET A 1 36.03 9.01 -23.01
C MET A 1 35.34 7.82 -22.35
N VAL A 2 34.12 7.48 -22.77
CA VAL A 2 33.33 6.40 -22.16
C VAL A 2 33.73 5.10 -22.86
N PHE A 3 34.32 4.15 -22.12
CA PHE A 3 34.63 2.83 -22.65
C PHE A 3 33.37 1.96 -22.56
N THR A 4 33.02 1.26 -23.63
CA THR A 4 31.74 0.53 -23.69
C THR A 4 31.83 -0.86 -23.07
N ASN A 5 33.04 -1.43 -22.98
CA ASN A 5 33.36 -2.68 -22.28
C ASN A 5 34.87 -2.81 -21.99
N THR A 6 35.23 -3.82 -21.21
CA THR A 6 36.58 -4.18 -20.76
C THR A 6 37.49 -4.51 -21.94
N LEU A 7 36.97 -5.16 -22.99
CA LEU A 7 37.74 -5.50 -24.19
C LEU A 7 38.22 -4.26 -24.94
N GLU A 8 37.36 -3.26 -25.12
CA GLU A 8 37.71 -1.97 -25.71
C GLU A 8 38.73 -1.21 -24.86
N TYR A 9 38.61 -1.30 -23.53
CA TYR A 9 39.58 -0.69 -22.62
C TYR A 9 40.96 -1.36 -22.73
N LEU A 10 41.00 -2.69 -22.79
CA LEU A 10 42.23 -3.45 -22.94
C LEU A 10 42.90 -3.19 -24.30
N ASP A 11 42.12 -3.09 -25.37
CA ASP A 11 42.60 -2.72 -26.72
C ASP A 11 43.17 -1.30 -26.75
N LEU A 12 42.53 -0.33 -26.09
CA LEU A 12 43.09 1.02 -25.94
C LEU A 12 44.40 1.00 -25.14
N MET A 13 44.44 0.24 -24.04
CA MET A 13 45.66 0.10 -23.24
C MET A 13 46.82 -0.49 -24.04
N ASP A 14 46.54 -1.44 -24.94
CA ASP A 14 47.55 -2.01 -25.83
C ASP A 14 48.05 -0.98 -26.85
N ARG A 15 47.15 -0.20 -27.47
CA ARG A 15 47.52 0.90 -28.37
C ARG A 15 48.35 1.98 -27.68
N LEU A 16 47.99 2.36 -26.45
CA LEU A 16 48.71 3.38 -25.67
C LEU A 16 50.12 2.93 -25.27
N ASN A 17 50.32 1.62 -25.11
CA ASN A 17 51.62 1.03 -24.81
C ASN A 17 52.53 0.95 -26.05
N GLN A 18 51.93 0.95 -27.25
CA GLN A 18 52.65 0.98 -28.53
C GLN A 18 53.02 2.42 -28.96
N THR A 19 52.32 3.44 -28.47
CA THR A 19 52.71 4.85 -28.66
C THR A 19 53.78 5.25 -27.64
N LYS A 20 54.61 6.27 -27.95
CA LYS A 20 55.63 6.84 -27.03
C LYS A 20 55.00 7.63 -25.86
N THR A 21 53.95 7.09 -25.27
CA THR A 21 53.23 7.68 -24.13
C THR A 21 54.10 7.52 -22.89
N PRO A 22 54.19 8.53 -22.01
CA PRO A 22 54.93 8.42 -20.76
C PRO A 22 54.46 7.22 -19.90
N ASP A 23 55.41 6.44 -19.37
CA ASP A 23 55.15 5.19 -18.63
C ASP A 23 54.30 5.41 -17.37
N ASP A 24 54.38 6.59 -16.76
CA ASP A 24 53.59 7.00 -15.61
C ASP A 24 52.10 7.12 -15.93
N VAL A 25 51.76 7.63 -17.12
CA VAL A 25 50.37 7.72 -17.61
C VAL A 25 49.81 6.32 -17.88
N VAL A 26 50.56 5.46 -18.55
CA VAL A 26 50.14 4.07 -18.85
C VAL A 26 49.94 3.28 -17.56
N ARG A 27 50.83 3.45 -16.58
CA ARG A 27 50.71 2.81 -15.26
C ARG A 27 49.47 3.28 -14.49
N ASN A 28 49.16 4.58 -14.52
CA ASN A 28 47.98 5.14 -13.87
C ASN A 28 46.69 4.60 -14.52
N LEU A 29 46.62 4.53 -15.85
CA LEU A 29 45.48 3.98 -16.56
C LEU A 29 45.32 2.47 -16.31
N THR A 30 46.42 1.73 -16.22
CA THR A 30 46.39 0.29 -15.92
C THR A 30 45.66 -0.02 -14.61
N ARG A 31 45.69 0.89 -13.62
CA ARG A 31 45.00 0.73 -12.34
C ARG A 31 43.48 0.62 -12.48
N PHE A 32 42.89 1.22 -13.51
CA PHE A 32 41.44 1.17 -13.75
C PHE A 32 40.96 -0.12 -14.43
N LYS A 33 41.86 -1.01 -14.90
CA LYS A 33 41.46 -2.28 -15.57
C LYS A 33 40.53 -3.11 -14.70
N ILE A 34 40.82 -3.22 -13.40
CA ILE A 34 40.02 -3.98 -12.45
C ILE A 34 38.65 -3.34 -12.27
N SER A 35 38.58 -2.03 -12.03
CA SER A 35 37.31 -1.31 -11.84
C SER A 35 36.41 -1.35 -13.08
N ILE A 36 36.98 -1.29 -14.29
CA ILE A 36 36.22 -1.41 -15.54
C ILE A 36 35.69 -2.84 -15.72
N TYR A 37 36.49 -3.84 -15.38
CA TYR A 37 36.06 -5.24 -15.37
C TYR A 37 34.96 -5.52 -14.34
N GLU A 38 35.07 -4.94 -13.13
CA GLU A 38 34.05 -5.01 -12.09
C GLU A 38 32.74 -4.34 -12.55
N SER A 39 32.81 -3.17 -13.19
CA SER A 39 31.64 -2.48 -13.75
C SER A 39 30.94 -3.30 -14.85
N ASP A 40 31.70 -3.94 -15.74
CA ASP A 40 31.15 -4.86 -16.75
C ASP A 40 30.49 -6.09 -16.12
N LEU A 41 31.09 -6.64 -15.05
CA LEU A 41 30.50 -7.73 -14.29
C LEU A 41 29.20 -7.31 -13.60
N GLU A 42 29.16 -6.14 -12.97
CA GLU A 42 27.94 -5.59 -12.37
C GLU A 42 26.83 -5.43 -13.40
N LYS A 43 27.16 -4.88 -14.58
CA LYS A 43 26.20 -4.76 -15.69
C LYS A 43 25.67 -6.12 -16.13
N LYS A 44 26.54 -7.13 -16.24
CA LYS A 44 26.17 -8.50 -16.60
C LYS A 44 25.31 -9.18 -15.54
N TYR A 45 25.61 -8.99 -14.25
CA TYR A 45 24.80 -9.49 -13.15
C TYR A 45 23.48 -8.73 -12.98
N GLY A 46 23.37 -7.52 -13.56
CA GLY A 46 22.16 -6.72 -13.61
C GLY A 46 21.13 -7.18 -14.66
N GLU A 47 21.53 -7.89 -15.72
CA GLU A 47 20.61 -8.31 -16.80
C GLU A 47 19.37 -9.09 -16.30
N PRO A 48 19.48 -10.03 -15.31
CA PRO A 48 18.31 -10.70 -14.76
C PRO A 48 17.36 -9.76 -13.98
N LEU A 49 17.85 -8.64 -13.43
CA LEU A 49 17.03 -7.70 -12.66
C LEU A 49 16.03 -6.94 -13.55
N GLU A 50 16.39 -6.63 -14.80
CA GLU A 50 15.44 -6.07 -15.76
C GLU A 50 14.27 -7.04 -16.02
N VAL A 51 14.55 -8.35 -16.14
CA VAL A 51 13.51 -9.37 -16.29
C VAL A 51 12.64 -9.47 -15.03
N ILE A 52 13.26 -9.44 -13.83
CA ILE A 52 12.55 -9.37 -12.55
C ILE A 52 11.61 -8.15 -12.53
N GLY A 53 12.05 -7.00 -13.05
CA GLY A 53 11.22 -5.81 -13.17
C GLY A 53 9.97 -6.00 -14.02
N TYR A 54 10.05 -6.73 -15.13
CA TYR A 54 8.84 -7.08 -15.89
C TYR A 54 7.88 -7.98 -15.10
N TYR A 55 8.38 -8.93 -14.29
CA TYR A 55 7.51 -9.70 -13.39
C TYR A 55 6.79 -8.82 -12.37
N ILE A 56 7.48 -7.83 -11.79
CA ILE A 56 6.90 -6.84 -10.87
C ILE A 56 5.79 -6.06 -11.57
N LEU A 57 6.05 -5.61 -12.81
CA LEU A 57 5.10 -4.88 -13.63
C LEU A 57 3.83 -5.71 -13.89
N PHE A 58 3.96 -6.95 -14.35
CA PHE A 58 2.81 -7.82 -14.64
C PHE A 58 2.03 -8.19 -13.37
N ALA A 59 2.72 -8.46 -12.25
CA ALA A 59 2.06 -8.70 -10.96
C ALA A 59 1.29 -7.47 -10.47
N SER A 60 1.87 -6.27 -10.63
CA SER A 60 1.21 -5.01 -10.30
C SER A 60 -0.03 -4.79 -11.17
N LEU A 61 0.09 -5.06 -12.49
CA LEU A 61 -1.04 -4.95 -13.43
C LEU A 61 -2.19 -5.90 -13.06
N PHE A 62 -1.89 -7.14 -12.68
CA PHE A 62 -2.88 -8.09 -12.19
C PHE A 62 -3.62 -7.56 -10.95
N CYS A 63 -2.89 -7.02 -9.97
CA CYS A 63 -3.50 -6.43 -8.77
C CYS A 63 -4.45 -5.28 -9.14
N ILE A 64 -4.06 -4.43 -10.08
CA ILE A 64 -4.85 -3.27 -10.51
C ILE A 64 -6.11 -3.69 -11.26
N ILE A 65 -6.01 -4.67 -12.15
CA ILE A 65 -7.16 -5.22 -12.87
C ILE A 65 -8.16 -5.82 -11.87
N ALA A 66 -7.68 -6.59 -10.90
CA ALA A 66 -8.53 -7.20 -9.87
C ALA A 66 -9.22 -6.12 -8.99
N MET A 67 -8.48 -5.12 -8.52
CA MET A 67 -9.05 -3.97 -7.79
C MET A 67 -10.05 -3.18 -8.63
N GLY A 68 -9.77 -2.99 -9.92
CA GLY A 68 -10.67 -2.33 -10.87
C GLY A 68 -11.99 -3.10 -11.04
N PHE A 69 -11.95 -4.43 -11.11
CA PHE A 69 -13.17 -5.24 -11.15
C PHE A 69 -14.01 -5.12 -9.87
N ASP A 70 -13.37 -5.09 -8.70
CA ASP A 70 -14.06 -4.85 -7.43
C ASP A 70 -14.71 -3.46 -7.40
N LEU A 71 -14.02 -2.45 -7.94
CA LEU A 71 -14.54 -1.10 -8.05
C LEU A 71 -15.78 -1.06 -8.96
N VAL A 72 -15.69 -1.63 -10.17
CA VAL A 72 -16.83 -1.72 -11.11
C VAL A 72 -17.99 -2.51 -10.51
N HIS A 73 -17.71 -3.60 -9.80
CA HIS A 73 -18.72 -4.40 -9.13
C HIS A 73 -19.43 -3.62 -8.01
N GLY A 74 -18.67 -2.86 -7.20
CA GLY A 74 -19.24 -2.00 -6.15
C GLY A 74 -20.13 -0.90 -6.71
N PHE A 75 -19.72 -0.23 -7.80
CA PHE A 75 -20.54 0.76 -8.48
C PHE A 75 -21.81 0.16 -9.07
N ARG A 76 -21.70 -0.98 -9.78
CA ARG A 76 -22.86 -1.67 -10.38
C ARG A 76 -23.86 -2.17 -9.33
N SER A 77 -23.37 -2.60 -8.17
CA SER A 77 -24.23 -3.08 -7.07
C SER A 77 -24.81 -1.95 -6.22
N LYS A 78 -24.45 -0.67 -6.47
CA LYS A 78 -24.83 0.50 -5.67
C LYS A 78 -24.47 0.35 -4.17
N LYS A 79 -23.43 -0.44 -3.87
CA LYS A 79 -22.98 -0.71 -2.50
C LYS A 79 -21.81 0.22 -2.19
N LEU A 80 -22.05 1.24 -1.38
CA LEU A 80 -21.04 2.25 -0.98
C LEU A 80 -19.86 1.65 -0.18
N TRP A 81 -20.00 0.42 0.33
CA TRP A 81 -18.93 -0.28 1.01
C TRP A 81 -17.98 -1.05 0.09
N PHE A 82 -18.26 -1.11 -1.23
CA PHE A 82 -17.47 -1.81 -2.25
C PHE A 82 -17.06 -3.23 -1.81
N PRO A 83 -17.95 -4.23 -1.94
CA PRO A 83 -17.62 -5.61 -1.59
C PRO A 83 -16.45 -6.11 -2.44
N VAL A 84 -15.49 -6.74 -1.77
CA VAL A 84 -14.26 -7.25 -2.37
C VAL A 84 -14.48 -8.71 -2.75
N LYS A 85 -14.48 -9.01 -4.05
CA LYS A 85 -14.73 -10.35 -4.61
C LYS A 85 -13.57 -10.83 -5.48
N TYR A 86 -12.99 -9.95 -6.28
CA TYR A 86 -11.94 -10.27 -7.25
C TYR A 86 -10.53 -10.09 -6.67
N PHE A 87 -10.36 -9.17 -5.71
CA PHE A 87 -9.11 -8.96 -5.00
C PHE A 87 -9.24 -9.18 -3.47
N PRO A 88 -9.76 -10.34 -3.01
CA PRO A 88 -9.85 -10.63 -1.58
C PRO A 88 -8.45 -10.93 -1.01
N LEU A 89 -8.24 -10.66 0.27
CA LEU A 89 -7.01 -11.08 0.93
C LEU A 89 -7.00 -12.63 1.05
N ASN A 90 -6.10 -13.30 0.36
CA ASN A 90 -5.89 -14.73 0.42
C ASN A 90 -4.45 -15.07 0.02
N ALA A 91 -4.08 -16.34 0.06
CA ALA A 91 -2.72 -16.76 -0.28
C ALA A 91 -2.29 -16.36 -1.71
N VAL A 92 -3.21 -16.38 -2.68
CA VAL A 92 -2.92 -16.05 -4.09
C VAL A 92 -2.68 -14.55 -4.25
N THR A 93 -3.54 -13.71 -3.69
CA THR A 93 -3.35 -12.25 -3.75
C THR A 93 -2.13 -11.82 -2.95
N LEU A 94 -1.87 -12.44 -1.80
CA LEU A 94 -0.64 -12.22 -1.03
C LEU A 94 0.61 -12.55 -1.84
N ALA A 95 0.67 -13.71 -2.49
CA ALA A 95 1.80 -14.07 -3.34
C ALA A 95 1.99 -13.07 -4.49
N GLY A 96 0.90 -12.65 -5.14
CA GLY A 96 0.93 -11.63 -6.19
C GLY A 96 1.48 -10.28 -5.69
N ILE A 97 1.07 -9.85 -4.49
CA ILE A 97 1.57 -8.62 -3.87
C ILE A 97 3.04 -8.77 -3.50
N THR A 98 3.47 -9.89 -2.95
CA THR A 98 4.89 -10.12 -2.64
C THR A 98 5.76 -9.96 -3.89
N VAL A 99 5.29 -10.43 -5.05
CA VAL A 99 5.99 -10.19 -6.33
C VAL A 99 5.94 -8.70 -6.72
N ALA A 100 4.78 -8.05 -6.63
CA ALA A 100 4.63 -6.63 -6.94
C ALA A 100 5.45 -5.70 -6.02
N MET A 101 5.75 -6.15 -4.80
CA MET A 101 6.51 -5.40 -3.79
C MET A 101 8.00 -5.74 -3.78
N LYS A 102 8.53 -6.46 -4.78
CA LYS A 102 9.96 -6.75 -4.84
C LYS A 102 10.85 -5.51 -4.97
N LEU A 103 10.42 -4.49 -5.72
CA LEU A 103 11.21 -3.28 -5.93
C LEU A 103 11.57 -2.54 -4.61
N PRO A 104 10.64 -2.26 -3.69
CA PRO A 104 10.97 -1.64 -2.40
C PRO A 104 11.71 -2.57 -1.43
N VAL A 105 11.58 -3.88 -1.61
CA VAL A 105 12.28 -4.92 -0.83
C VAL A 105 13.74 -5.08 -1.28
N ASP A 106 14.10 -4.65 -2.50
CA ASP A 106 15.46 -4.74 -3.01
C ASP A 106 16.40 -3.75 -2.30
N LEU A 107 17.29 -4.31 -1.48
CA LEU A 107 18.32 -3.61 -0.70
C LEU A 107 19.64 -3.46 -1.46
N SER A 108 19.89 -4.33 -2.44
CA SER A 108 21.19 -4.49 -3.09
C SER A 108 21.27 -3.82 -4.46
N GLY A 109 20.13 -3.62 -5.13
CA GLY A 109 20.08 -2.92 -6.41
C GLY A 109 20.30 -1.43 -6.26
N SER A 110 21.33 -0.90 -6.92
CA SER A 110 21.53 0.55 -7.04
C SER A 110 20.36 1.18 -7.83
N MET A 111 19.79 2.26 -7.30
CA MET A 111 18.66 3.01 -7.88
C MET A 111 18.94 4.52 -7.84
N PRO A 112 19.99 5.01 -8.53
CA PRO A 112 20.40 6.41 -8.44
C PRO A 112 19.53 7.33 -9.32
N GLY A 113 18.86 6.80 -10.34
CA GLY A 113 18.02 7.58 -11.23
C GLY A 113 16.80 8.16 -10.53
N VAL A 114 16.40 9.37 -10.91
CA VAL A 114 15.22 10.06 -10.34
C VAL A 114 13.95 9.22 -10.54
N VAL A 115 13.77 8.62 -11.72
CA VAL A 115 12.63 7.72 -11.96
C VAL A 115 12.73 6.46 -11.11
N ASP A 116 13.94 5.96 -10.83
CA ASP A 116 14.13 4.76 -10.00
C ASP A 116 13.71 5.02 -8.55
N GLN A 117 14.12 6.15 -7.98
CA GLN A 117 13.74 6.54 -6.62
C GLN A 117 12.22 6.76 -6.49
N VAL A 118 11.62 7.41 -7.47
CA VAL A 118 10.18 7.69 -7.48
C VAL A 118 9.37 6.43 -7.75
N ALA A 119 9.87 5.50 -8.56
CA ALA A 119 9.27 4.17 -8.74
C ALA A 119 9.25 3.40 -7.43
N LYS A 120 10.38 3.39 -6.69
CA LYS A 120 10.49 2.74 -5.38
C LYS A 120 9.53 3.34 -4.36
N LEU A 121 9.50 4.67 -4.28
CA LEU A 121 8.54 5.41 -3.45
C LEU A 121 7.09 5.08 -3.83
N GLY A 122 6.81 5.02 -5.14
CA GLY A 122 5.52 4.64 -5.70
C GLY A 122 5.09 3.23 -5.32
N SER A 123 6.02 2.26 -5.28
CA SER A 123 5.73 0.91 -4.80
C SER A 123 5.33 0.88 -3.33
N ILE A 124 6.01 1.66 -2.49
CA ILE A 124 5.66 1.79 -1.06
C ILE A 124 4.26 2.40 -0.94
N ALA A 125 4.00 3.50 -1.66
CA ALA A 125 2.70 4.17 -1.68
C ALA A 125 1.59 3.26 -2.23
N PHE A 126 1.87 2.41 -3.21
CA PHE A 126 0.91 1.47 -3.82
C PHE A 126 0.42 0.39 -2.84
N MET A 127 1.23 0.01 -1.86
CA MET A 127 0.83 -0.95 -0.83
C MET A 127 -0.26 -0.40 0.11
N CYS A 128 -0.29 0.91 0.37
CA CYS A 128 -1.29 1.54 1.24
C CYS A 128 -2.75 1.28 0.79
N PRO A 129 -3.16 1.65 -0.44
CA PRO A 129 -4.53 1.39 -0.90
C PRO A 129 -4.82 -0.10 -1.07
N ILE A 130 -3.84 -0.94 -1.38
CA ILE A 130 -4.00 -2.41 -1.37
C ILE A 130 -4.47 -2.89 0.01
N MET A 131 -3.76 -2.51 1.07
CA MET A 131 -4.11 -2.91 2.44
C MET A 131 -5.48 -2.41 2.87
N ALA A 132 -5.80 -1.15 2.55
CA ALA A 132 -7.11 -0.59 2.87
C ALA A 132 -8.25 -1.29 2.12
N ASN A 133 -8.00 -1.77 0.89
CA ASN A 133 -8.98 -2.54 0.13
C ASN A 133 -9.19 -3.96 0.66
N PHE A 134 -8.27 -4.53 1.43
CA PHE A 134 -8.48 -5.83 2.05
C PHE A 134 -9.40 -5.82 3.27
N LEU A 135 -9.63 -4.65 3.88
CA LEU A 135 -10.37 -4.53 5.12
C LEU A 135 -11.77 -5.19 5.07
N PRO A 136 -12.59 -5.00 4.02
CA PRO A 136 -13.90 -5.68 3.92
C PRO A 136 -13.80 -7.20 3.75
N SER A 137 -12.73 -7.70 3.13
CA SER A 137 -12.55 -9.15 2.89
C SER A 137 -12.26 -9.94 4.16
N LEU A 138 -11.75 -9.29 5.22
CA LEU A 138 -11.56 -9.91 6.54
C LEU A 138 -12.86 -10.50 7.10
N ALA A 139 -13.99 -9.84 6.81
CA ALA A 139 -15.28 -10.23 7.36
C ALA A 139 -15.80 -11.56 6.76
N THR A 140 -15.37 -11.90 5.53
CA THR A 140 -15.84 -13.08 4.80
C THR A 140 -15.03 -14.35 5.04
N MET A 141 -13.78 -14.23 5.49
CA MET A 141 -12.89 -15.39 5.67
C MET A 141 -13.30 -16.25 6.86
N ASN A 142 -13.01 -17.55 6.81
CA ASN A 142 -13.13 -18.40 8.01
C ASN A 142 -12.08 -17.98 9.08
N SER A 143 -12.22 -18.41 10.33
CA SER A 143 -11.35 -17.98 11.44
C SER A 143 -9.87 -18.33 11.24
N ASN A 144 -9.58 -19.52 10.72
CA ASN A 144 -8.21 -20.00 10.49
C ASN A 144 -7.56 -19.29 9.29
N GLU A 145 -8.31 -19.12 8.20
CA GLU A 145 -7.92 -18.38 7.01
C GLU A 145 -7.67 -16.91 7.34
N LEU A 146 -8.55 -16.29 8.12
CA LEU A 146 -8.38 -14.91 8.58
C LEU A 146 -7.05 -14.74 9.34
N LEU A 147 -6.77 -15.64 10.30
CA LEU A 147 -5.54 -15.55 11.10
C LEU A 147 -4.29 -15.75 10.23
N THR A 148 -4.26 -16.80 9.41
CA THR A 148 -3.11 -17.11 8.56
C THR A 148 -2.83 -16.02 7.53
N ASN A 149 -3.87 -15.50 6.87
CA ASN A 149 -3.72 -14.42 5.89
C ASN A 149 -3.27 -13.10 6.54
N VAL A 150 -3.77 -12.76 7.73
CA VAL A 150 -3.36 -11.54 8.45
C VAL A 150 -1.92 -11.65 8.94
N ILE A 151 -1.50 -12.82 9.43
CA ILE A 151 -0.10 -13.06 9.81
C ILE A 151 0.81 -12.92 8.59
N ALA A 152 0.46 -13.55 7.46
CA ALA A 152 1.25 -13.46 6.23
C ALA A 152 1.34 -12.01 5.71
N LEU A 153 0.23 -11.26 5.72
CA LEU A 153 0.24 -9.83 5.39
C LEU A 153 1.11 -9.02 6.36
N GLY A 154 1.04 -9.33 7.66
CA GLY A 154 1.84 -8.68 8.69
C GLY A 154 3.34 -8.92 8.48
N VAL A 155 3.76 -10.15 8.21
CA VAL A 155 5.15 -10.47 7.89
C VAL A 155 5.62 -9.69 6.66
N LEU A 156 4.83 -9.67 5.59
CA LEU A 156 5.17 -8.91 4.37
C LEU A 156 5.38 -7.42 4.65
N VAL A 157 4.47 -6.79 5.40
CA VAL A 157 4.56 -5.35 5.72
C VAL A 157 5.72 -5.07 6.66
N ILE A 158 5.97 -5.91 7.67
CA ILE A 158 7.13 -5.76 8.57
C ILE A 158 8.43 -5.89 7.78
N THR A 159 8.54 -6.83 6.83
CA THR A 159 9.70 -6.95 5.96
C THR A 159 9.91 -5.70 5.11
N LEU A 160 8.84 -5.15 4.52
CA LEU A 160 8.90 -3.88 3.78
C LEU A 160 9.46 -2.75 4.65
N VAL A 161 8.89 -2.55 5.85
CA VAL A 161 9.28 -1.50 6.80
C VAL A 161 10.74 -1.65 7.22
N VAL A 162 11.15 -2.85 7.63
CA VAL A 162 12.53 -3.13 8.05
C VAL A 162 13.50 -2.86 6.90
N ASN A 163 13.18 -3.27 5.68
CA ASN A 163 14.03 -3.01 4.53
C ASN A 163 14.15 -1.51 4.23
N ILE A 164 13.07 -0.75 4.38
CA ILE A 164 13.11 0.72 4.24
C ILE A 164 13.98 1.34 5.33
N CYS A 165 13.82 0.92 6.59
CA CYS A 165 14.65 1.41 7.70
C CYS A 165 16.15 1.11 7.49
N ILE A 166 16.49 -0.06 6.97
CA ILE A 166 17.88 -0.42 6.62
C ILE A 166 18.40 0.53 5.52
N GLN A 167 17.61 0.77 4.47
CA GLN A 167 18.00 1.66 3.37
C GLN A 167 18.22 3.10 3.82
N ILE A 168 17.39 3.59 4.74
CA ILE A 168 17.54 4.92 5.35
C ILE A 168 18.81 4.96 6.21
N SER A 169 19.06 3.93 7.02
CA SER A 169 20.20 3.88 7.94
C SER A 169 21.55 3.72 7.23
N THR A 170 21.56 3.06 6.07
CA THR A 170 22.76 2.83 5.25
C THR A 170 23.01 3.96 4.25
N SER A 171 22.15 4.97 4.20
CA SER A 171 22.15 6.05 3.21
C SER A 171 22.17 5.55 1.76
N VAL A 172 21.78 4.30 1.50
CA VAL A 172 21.75 3.71 0.14
C VAL A 172 20.65 4.34 -0.70
N VAL A 173 19.54 4.72 -0.05
CA VAL A 173 18.49 5.54 -0.64
C VAL A 173 18.74 6.99 -0.25
N GLY A 174 18.71 7.88 -1.24
CA GLY A 174 19.04 9.29 -1.02
C GLY A 174 20.55 9.58 -1.04
N ASN A 175 21.41 8.68 -1.53
CA ASN A 175 22.82 9.02 -1.74
C ASN A 175 23.02 9.86 -2.99
N ILE A 176 22.45 11.06 -2.97
CA ILE A 176 23.06 12.17 -3.66
C ILE A 176 24.28 12.54 -2.81
N PRO A 177 25.48 12.69 -3.38
CA PRO A 177 26.67 12.99 -2.61
C PRO A 177 26.47 14.16 -1.64
N ASN A 178 26.62 13.85 -0.35
CA ASN A 178 26.34 14.78 0.75
C ASN A 178 27.60 15.56 1.18
N ASN A 179 28.79 15.18 0.70
CA ASN A 179 30.01 15.93 0.95
C ASN A 179 30.32 16.82 -0.26
N LYS A 180 30.91 18.00 0.01
CA LYS A 180 31.26 18.97 -1.04
C LYS A 180 32.20 18.38 -2.10
N PHE A 181 33.05 17.42 -1.70
CA PHE A 181 34.05 16.76 -2.53
C PHE A 181 33.45 15.89 -3.63
N ASP A 182 32.46 15.06 -3.32
CA ASP A 182 31.79 14.18 -4.28
C ASP A 182 30.90 14.99 -5.23
N ILE A 183 30.36 16.14 -4.79
CA ILE A 183 29.66 17.09 -5.65
C ILE A 183 30.64 17.77 -6.60
N GLU A 184 31.81 18.24 -6.12
CA GLU A 184 32.88 18.78 -6.96
C GLU A 184 33.38 17.75 -7.97
N LEU A 185 33.54 16.49 -7.55
CA LEU A 185 33.92 15.38 -8.42
C LEU A 185 32.86 15.10 -9.48
N LEU A 186 31.57 15.11 -9.14
CA LEU A 186 30.49 14.97 -10.12
C LEU A 186 30.45 16.14 -11.11
N LYS A 187 30.70 17.37 -10.64
CA LYS A 187 30.81 18.56 -11.51
C LYS A 187 31.96 18.40 -12.50
N ASP A 188 33.12 17.94 -12.05
CA ASP A 188 34.30 17.71 -12.89
C ASP A 188 34.12 16.52 -13.86
N VAL A 189 33.45 15.44 -13.44
CA VAL A 189 33.27 14.23 -14.25
C VAL A 189 32.20 14.40 -15.33
N TYR A 190 31.13 15.13 -15.02
CA TYR A 190 29.95 15.22 -15.88
C TYR A 190 29.66 16.65 -16.41
N ASP A 191 30.52 17.63 -16.16
CA ASP A 191 30.39 19.02 -16.64
C ASP A 191 29.03 19.65 -16.23
N PHE A 192 28.64 19.45 -14.97
CA PHE A 192 27.38 19.95 -14.42
C PHE A 192 27.54 21.31 -13.72
N GLU A 193 26.66 22.25 -14.03
CA GLU A 193 26.54 23.52 -13.33
C GLU A 193 25.24 23.53 -12.49
N TYR A 194 25.26 22.90 -11.31
CA TYR A 194 24.14 22.93 -10.36
C TYR A 194 24.55 23.46 -8.99
N GLU A 195 23.66 24.19 -8.32
CA GLU A 195 23.87 24.71 -6.97
C GLU A 195 23.64 23.57 -5.96
N ALA A 196 24.66 23.22 -5.16
CA ALA A 196 24.62 22.08 -4.22
C ALA A 196 23.43 22.13 -3.23
N THR A 197 22.92 23.32 -2.98
CA THR A 197 21.82 23.64 -2.06
C THR A 197 20.47 23.03 -2.50
N GLU A 198 20.13 23.05 -3.78
CA GLU A 198 18.86 22.52 -4.30
C GLU A 198 18.80 20.98 -4.26
N LEU A 199 19.94 20.35 -4.53
CA LEU A 199 20.10 18.90 -4.55
C LEU A 199 20.02 18.27 -3.13
N TRP A 200 20.53 18.98 -2.13
CA TRP A 200 20.37 18.60 -0.71
C TRP A 200 18.92 18.74 -0.22
N SER A 201 18.23 19.80 -0.64
CA SER A 201 16.80 19.97 -0.35
C SER A 201 15.95 18.86 -0.99
N LEU A 202 16.34 18.36 -2.17
CA LEU A 202 15.69 17.24 -2.85
C LEU A 202 15.77 15.95 -2.03
N ASN A 203 16.97 15.62 -1.57
CA ASN A 203 17.23 14.42 -0.79
C ASN A 203 16.45 14.40 0.53
N ASP A 204 16.51 15.50 1.29
CA ASP A 204 15.81 15.65 2.56
C ASP A 204 14.29 15.48 2.40
N GLN A 205 13.71 16.03 1.33
CA GLN A 205 12.27 15.92 1.05
C GLN A 205 11.86 14.48 0.68
N VAL A 206 12.66 13.78 -0.14
CA VAL A 206 12.40 12.38 -0.50
C VAL A 206 12.46 11.49 0.74
N MET A 207 13.49 11.66 1.58
CA MET A 207 13.67 10.86 2.81
C MET A 207 12.53 11.08 3.81
N LYS A 208 12.08 12.32 3.99
CA LYS A 208 10.89 12.64 4.79
C LYS A 208 9.64 11.97 4.24
N THR A 209 9.46 11.99 2.92
CA THR A 209 8.30 11.37 2.26
C THR A 209 8.28 9.86 2.46
N ILE A 210 9.43 9.19 2.32
CA ILE A 210 9.59 7.75 2.59
C ILE A 210 9.19 7.44 4.04
N ALA A 211 9.70 8.21 5.01
CA ALA A 211 9.38 8.01 6.42
C ALA A 211 7.88 8.18 6.71
N ILE A 212 7.22 9.17 6.10
CA ILE A 212 5.77 9.38 6.24
C ILE A 212 4.98 8.18 5.69
N LEU A 213 5.38 7.65 4.53
CA LEU A 213 4.72 6.47 3.93
C LEU A 213 4.93 5.21 4.77
N ASP A 214 6.11 5.03 5.36
CA ASP A 214 6.42 3.90 6.23
C ASP A 214 5.56 3.92 7.51
N VAL A 215 5.41 5.09 8.13
CA VAL A 215 4.46 5.29 9.25
C VAL A 215 3.03 5.00 8.81
N ALA A 216 2.61 5.46 7.63
CA ALA A 216 1.27 5.18 7.10
C ALA A 216 1.02 3.68 6.91
N LEU A 217 2.00 2.92 6.42
CA LEU A 217 1.93 1.46 6.28
C LEU A 217 1.77 0.76 7.63
N LEU A 218 2.57 1.16 8.64
CA LEU A 218 2.46 0.62 9.99
C LEU A 218 1.08 0.91 10.61
N LEU A 219 0.56 2.12 10.43
CA LEU A 219 -0.80 2.47 10.88
C LEU A 219 -1.86 1.62 10.20
N LEU A 220 -1.76 1.40 8.88
CA LEU A 220 -2.67 0.52 8.14
C LEU A 220 -2.57 -0.94 8.63
N LEU A 221 -1.38 -1.41 8.97
CA LEU A 221 -1.19 -2.75 9.53
C LEU A 221 -1.88 -2.88 10.89
N ILE A 222 -1.69 -1.91 11.79
CA ILE A 222 -2.33 -1.88 13.11
C ILE A 222 -3.86 -1.85 12.95
N ILE A 223 -4.38 -1.05 12.02
CA ILE A 223 -5.81 -0.98 11.68
C ILE A 223 -6.32 -2.35 11.20
N LEU A 224 -5.55 -3.04 10.37
CA LEU A 224 -5.94 -4.32 9.78
C LEU A 224 -5.93 -5.45 10.83
N VAL A 225 -4.89 -5.52 11.66
CA VAL A 225 -4.76 -6.49 12.77
C VAL A 225 -5.83 -6.25 13.85
N SER A 226 -6.08 -5.00 14.21
CA SER A 226 -7.15 -4.68 15.18
C SER A 226 -8.53 -5.03 14.63
N SER A 227 -8.78 -4.76 13.34
CA SER A 227 -10.02 -5.11 12.68
C SER A 227 -10.20 -6.63 12.56
N SER A 228 -9.15 -7.39 12.24
CA SER A 228 -9.23 -8.85 12.18
C SER A 228 -9.48 -9.47 13.54
N LEU A 229 -8.84 -8.95 14.60
CA LEU A 229 -9.08 -9.43 15.97
C LEU A 229 -10.51 -9.14 16.41
N ALA A 230 -11.04 -7.96 16.11
CA ALA A 230 -12.43 -7.60 16.38
C ALA A 230 -13.41 -8.52 15.64
N ILE A 231 -13.16 -8.82 14.37
CA ILE A 231 -13.98 -9.74 13.56
C ILE A 231 -13.91 -11.17 14.12
N LEU A 232 -12.72 -11.66 14.47
CA LEU A 232 -12.53 -12.99 15.03
C LEU A 232 -13.28 -13.15 16.36
N LYS A 233 -13.14 -12.19 17.27
CA LYS A 233 -13.89 -12.16 18.53
C LYS A 233 -15.39 -12.10 18.31
N SER A 234 -15.86 -11.31 17.33
CA SER A 234 -17.28 -11.25 16.99
C SER A 234 -17.80 -12.61 16.52
N LYS A 235 -17.04 -13.32 15.67
CA LYS A 235 -17.40 -14.67 15.21
C LYS A 235 -17.49 -15.66 16.37
N GLN A 236 -16.48 -15.68 17.26
CA GLN A 236 -16.48 -16.55 18.45
C GLN A 236 -17.68 -16.28 19.36
N ILE A 237 -18.01 -15.00 19.61
CA ILE A 237 -19.16 -14.64 20.46
C ILE A 237 -20.47 -15.11 19.83
N ILE A 238 -20.64 -14.92 18.52
CA ILE A 238 -21.85 -15.35 17.80
C ILE A 238 -21.97 -16.88 17.83
N GLU A 239 -20.87 -17.60 17.60
CA GLU A 239 -20.83 -19.06 17.62
C GLU A 239 -21.15 -19.63 19.01
N LEU A 240 -20.55 -19.09 20.08
CA LEU A 240 -20.86 -19.47 21.46
C LEU A 240 -22.35 -19.23 21.80
N LYS A 241 -22.88 -18.04 21.44
CA LYS A 241 -24.30 -17.72 21.65
C LYS A 241 -25.26 -18.56 20.80
N TYR A 242 -24.78 -19.09 19.68
CA TYR A 242 -25.54 -20.00 18.83
C TYR A 242 -25.58 -21.39 19.47
N GLN A 243 -24.43 -21.92 19.89
CA GLN A 243 -24.31 -23.21 20.58
C GLN A 243 -25.14 -23.23 21.88
N GLU A 244 -25.06 -22.19 22.71
CA GLU A 244 -25.83 -22.10 23.96
C GLU A 244 -27.35 -22.16 23.73
N VAL A 245 -27.84 -21.55 22.64
CA VAL A 245 -29.27 -21.59 22.30
C VAL A 245 -29.66 -22.92 21.66
N HIS A 246 -28.79 -23.48 20.82
CA HIS A 246 -29.05 -24.79 20.22
C HIS A 246 -29.10 -25.91 21.28
N GLU A 247 -28.22 -25.88 22.28
CA GLU A 247 -28.27 -26.79 23.42
C GLU A 247 -29.53 -26.59 24.26
N LYS A 248 -29.94 -25.34 24.52
CA LYS A 248 -31.17 -25.04 25.27
C LYS A 248 -32.43 -25.48 24.53
N ASP A 249 -32.49 -25.34 23.21
CA ASP A 249 -33.63 -25.78 22.40
C ASP A 249 -33.71 -27.31 22.30
N ASN A 250 -32.57 -28.01 22.19
CA ASN A 250 -32.52 -29.48 22.23
C ASN A 250 -32.96 -30.02 23.61
N LEU A 251 -32.67 -29.30 24.71
CA LEU A 251 -33.13 -29.66 26.05
C LEU A 251 -34.63 -29.36 26.28
N HIS A 252 -35.22 -28.43 25.52
CA HIS A 252 -36.60 -27.96 25.67
C HIS A 252 -37.58 -28.46 24.60
N SER A 253 -37.25 -29.55 23.88
CA SER A 253 -38.17 -30.25 22.97
C SER A 253 -39.27 -31.07 23.69
N THR A 254 -39.84 -30.53 24.76
CA THR A 254 -41.10 -31.00 25.35
C THR A 254 -42.06 -29.82 25.39
N GLY A 255 -43.10 -29.90 24.55
CA GLY A 255 -44.00 -28.81 24.18
C GLY A 255 -44.49 -27.93 25.33
N LYS A 256 -43.90 -26.74 25.45
CA LYS A 256 -44.33 -25.70 26.39
C LYS A 256 -44.75 -24.45 25.63
N LEU A 257 -45.97 -23.99 25.91
CA LEU A 257 -46.58 -22.77 25.36
C LEU A 257 -45.59 -21.59 25.40
N LEU A 258 -45.36 -20.98 24.24
CA LEU A 258 -44.36 -19.94 24.04
C LEU A 258 -44.86 -18.62 24.66
N THR A 259 -44.26 -18.19 25.77
CA THR A 259 -44.62 -16.94 26.45
C THR A 259 -44.14 -15.72 25.67
N VAL A 260 -44.86 -14.59 25.80
CA VAL A 260 -44.57 -13.32 25.12
C VAL A 260 -43.13 -12.84 25.38
N GLU A 261 -42.60 -13.01 26.59
CA GLU A 261 -41.21 -12.71 26.92
C GLU A 261 -40.19 -13.51 26.07
N LYS A 262 -40.44 -14.80 25.84
CA LYS A 262 -39.57 -15.65 25.01
C LYS A 262 -39.67 -15.26 23.53
N LEU A 263 -40.87 -14.90 23.06
CA LEU A 263 -41.08 -14.40 21.72
C LEU A 263 -40.35 -13.06 21.50
N HIS A 264 -40.46 -12.13 22.44
CA HIS A 264 -39.75 -10.85 22.41
C HIS A 264 -38.23 -11.05 22.41
N GLN A 265 -37.71 -11.97 23.22
CA GLN A 265 -36.29 -12.35 23.19
C GLN A 265 -35.87 -12.90 21.82
N GLN A 266 -36.65 -13.80 21.22
CA GLN A 266 -36.33 -14.36 19.89
C GLN A 266 -36.41 -13.28 18.80
N VAL A 267 -37.45 -12.45 18.78
CA VAL A 267 -37.62 -11.37 17.80
C VAL A 267 -36.52 -10.31 17.95
N SER A 268 -36.18 -9.91 19.18
CA SER A 268 -35.10 -8.94 19.42
C SER A 268 -33.73 -9.53 19.02
N LYS A 269 -33.53 -10.84 19.23
CA LYS A 269 -32.32 -11.56 18.78
C LYS A 269 -32.23 -11.65 17.25
N TYR A 270 -33.33 -11.99 16.57
CA TYR A 270 -33.42 -11.97 15.10
C TYR A 270 -33.31 -10.55 14.54
N TRP A 271 -33.81 -9.54 15.24
CA TRP A 271 -33.69 -8.13 14.89
C TRP A 271 -32.25 -7.64 15.01
N ILE A 272 -31.51 -8.05 16.04
CA ILE A 272 -30.06 -7.77 16.16
C ILE A 272 -29.27 -8.52 15.08
N MET A 273 -29.69 -9.74 14.71
CA MET A 273 -29.09 -10.54 13.64
C MET A 273 -29.39 -10.01 12.24
N ALA A 274 -30.56 -9.42 12.03
CA ALA A 274 -30.95 -8.71 10.82
C ALA A 274 -30.31 -7.32 10.75
N GLY A 275 -30.18 -6.63 11.89
CA GLY A 275 -29.51 -5.34 12.04
C GLY A 275 -27.98 -5.42 11.86
N SER A 276 -27.39 -6.60 12.13
CA SER A 276 -25.99 -6.91 11.79
C SER A 276 -25.79 -7.45 10.37
N GLY A 277 -26.80 -7.30 9.51
CA GLY A 277 -27.06 -8.02 8.25
C GLY A 277 -26.02 -8.00 7.12
N SER A 278 -24.82 -7.45 7.30
CA SER A 278 -23.63 -8.00 6.62
C SER A 278 -22.35 -7.62 7.40
N PRO A 279 -21.52 -8.60 7.81
CA PRO A 279 -20.24 -8.32 8.46
C PRO A 279 -19.33 -7.37 7.68
N GLN A 280 -19.43 -7.39 6.34
CA GLN A 280 -18.74 -6.45 5.45
C GLN A 280 -19.20 -5.00 5.60
N PHE A 281 -20.51 -4.75 5.80
CA PHE A 281 -21.04 -3.40 5.99
C PHE A 281 -20.64 -2.82 7.35
N ILE A 282 -20.72 -3.62 8.43
CA ILE A 282 -20.29 -3.19 9.77
C ILE A 282 -18.79 -2.86 9.77
N SER A 283 -17.99 -3.69 9.10
CA SER A 283 -16.57 -3.41 8.89
C SER A 283 -16.37 -2.12 8.08
N ALA A 284 -17.10 -1.91 7.00
CA ALA A 284 -16.96 -0.72 6.17
C ALA A 284 -17.37 0.60 6.85
N CYS A 285 -18.29 0.55 7.82
CA CYS A 285 -18.72 1.71 8.59
C CYS A 285 -17.88 1.96 9.85
N SER A 286 -16.85 1.14 10.12
CA SER A 286 -16.00 1.27 11.29
C SER A 286 -15.13 2.53 11.28
N VAL A 287 -14.67 2.93 12.46
CA VAL A 287 -13.64 3.97 12.62
C VAL A 287 -12.34 3.57 11.90
N THR A 288 -12.01 2.27 11.88
CA THR A 288 -10.82 1.73 11.21
C THR A 288 -10.87 1.93 9.70
N THR A 289 -12.02 1.75 9.06
CA THR A 289 -12.21 2.01 7.62
C THR A 289 -12.18 3.50 7.28
N THR A 290 -12.68 4.35 8.18
CA THR A 290 -12.58 5.82 8.00
C THR A 290 -11.11 6.24 8.04
N ALA A 291 -10.36 5.79 9.04
CA ALA A 291 -8.95 6.10 9.19
C ALA A 291 -8.12 5.59 8.00
N SER A 292 -8.36 4.36 7.53
CA SER A 292 -7.66 3.81 6.36
C SER A 292 -7.96 4.60 5.09
N GLY A 293 -9.20 5.07 4.90
CA GLY A 293 -9.56 5.94 3.78
C GLY A 293 -8.84 7.29 3.81
N VAL A 294 -8.72 7.93 4.98
CA VAL A 294 -7.94 9.18 5.12
C VAL A 294 -6.46 8.93 4.82
N ILE A 295 -5.88 7.85 5.36
CA ILE A 295 -4.48 7.48 5.09
C ILE A 295 -4.27 7.29 3.58
N CYS A 296 -5.16 6.58 2.88
CA CYS A 296 -5.05 6.38 1.43
C CYS A 296 -5.11 7.68 0.64
N VAL A 297 -5.99 8.63 1.02
CA VAL A 297 -6.07 9.94 0.37
C VAL A 297 -4.78 10.73 0.58
N LEU A 298 -4.24 10.75 1.80
CA LEU A 298 -2.97 11.41 2.08
C LEU A 298 -1.82 10.79 1.30
N THR A 299 -1.74 9.45 1.23
CA THR A 299 -0.75 8.73 0.41
C THR A 299 -0.90 9.08 -1.08
N PHE A 300 -2.13 9.12 -1.61
CA PHE A 300 -2.39 9.52 -2.99
C PHE A 300 -1.92 10.96 -3.28
N LEU A 301 -2.22 11.90 -2.39
CA LEU A 301 -1.79 13.30 -2.56
C LEU A 301 -0.26 13.44 -2.48
N LEU A 302 0.38 12.78 -1.52
CA LEU A 302 1.84 12.78 -1.39
C LEU A 302 2.51 12.20 -2.63
N HIS A 303 2.03 11.06 -3.15
CA HIS A 303 2.54 10.48 -4.38
C HIS A 303 2.26 11.37 -5.61
N GLY A 304 1.11 12.03 -5.67
CA GLY A 304 0.81 12.99 -6.74
C GLY A 304 1.79 14.17 -6.76
N LEU A 305 2.16 14.70 -5.58
CA LEU A 305 3.16 15.76 -5.45
C LEU A 305 4.54 15.30 -5.89
N THR A 306 4.95 14.08 -5.53
CA THR A 306 6.25 13.54 -5.96
C THR A 306 6.29 13.34 -7.48
N VAL A 307 5.24 12.78 -8.08
CA VAL A 307 5.14 12.63 -9.54
C VAL A 307 5.18 13.97 -10.27
N LEU A 308 4.41 14.97 -9.81
CA LEU A 308 4.39 16.30 -10.43
C LEU A 308 5.79 16.93 -10.41
N TRP A 309 6.48 16.79 -9.29
CA TRP A 309 7.83 17.30 -9.14
C TRP A 309 8.84 16.56 -10.04
N THR A 310 8.75 15.23 -10.13
CA THR A 310 9.58 14.44 -11.06
C THR A 310 9.38 14.87 -12.51
N ILE A 311 8.13 15.13 -12.92
CA ILE A 311 7.84 15.62 -14.28
C ILE A 311 8.47 16.99 -14.50
N ALA A 312 8.37 17.90 -13.52
CA ALA A 312 8.99 19.22 -13.61
C ALA A 312 10.52 19.13 -13.74
N LEU A 313 11.16 18.24 -12.97
CA LEU A 313 12.61 17.99 -13.05
C LEU A 313 13.03 17.43 -14.41
N CYS A 314 12.26 16.48 -14.97
CA CYS A 314 12.57 15.88 -16.27
C CYS A 314 12.29 16.81 -17.47
N ALA A 315 11.48 17.87 -17.29
CA ALA A 315 11.11 18.80 -18.35
C ALA A 315 12.14 19.92 -18.58
N ASP A 316 13.07 20.14 -17.64
CA ASP A 316 14.11 21.16 -17.78
C ASP A 316 15.32 20.60 -18.56
N PRO A 317 15.66 21.18 -19.73
CA PRO A 317 16.79 20.72 -20.55
C PRO A 317 18.16 21.06 -19.97
N VAL A 318 18.26 21.97 -18.99
CA VAL A 318 19.53 22.36 -18.32
C VAL A 318 19.91 21.36 -17.23
N THR A 319 18.96 20.59 -16.69
CA THR A 319 19.15 19.68 -15.55
C THR A 319 19.40 18.22 -15.93
N ASN A 320 19.40 17.87 -17.23
CA ASN A 320 19.28 16.48 -17.68
C ASN A 320 20.49 15.89 -18.49
N PRO A 321 21.69 15.72 -17.89
CA PRO A 321 22.77 14.89 -18.43
C PRO A 321 22.70 13.39 -18.07
N THR A 322 21.86 12.97 -17.10
CA THR A 322 21.75 11.57 -16.68
C THR A 322 20.58 10.86 -17.34
N LYS A 323 20.71 9.55 -17.57
CA LYS A 323 19.58 8.75 -18.04
C LYS A 323 18.44 8.83 -17.01
N PRO A 324 17.16 8.94 -17.44
CA PRO A 324 16.02 9.06 -16.53
C PRO A 324 15.91 7.89 -15.54
N TYR A 325 16.44 6.73 -15.91
CA TYR A 325 16.60 5.53 -15.10
C TYR A 325 18.04 5.01 -15.29
N ASP A 326 18.67 4.61 -14.19
CA ASP A 326 20.05 4.09 -14.17
C ASP A 326 20.21 2.95 -13.15
N SER A 327 19.11 2.24 -12.90
CA SER A 327 19.09 1.00 -12.12
C SER A 327 19.26 -0.23 -13.01
N ALA A 328 19.63 -1.36 -12.41
CA ALA A 328 19.67 -2.65 -13.10
C ALA A 328 18.29 -3.14 -13.59
N TYR A 329 17.20 -2.54 -13.09
CA TYR A 329 15.84 -2.76 -13.61
C TYR A 329 15.62 -2.02 -14.94
N ASN A 330 16.46 -1.04 -15.28
CA ASN A 330 16.50 -0.37 -16.58
C ASN A 330 15.11 0.17 -16.99
N ARG A 331 14.65 -0.10 -18.22
CA ARG A 331 13.37 0.40 -18.74
C ARG A 331 12.16 -0.15 -17.97
N SER A 332 12.28 -1.30 -17.32
CA SER A 332 11.18 -1.89 -16.56
C SER A 332 10.75 -1.00 -15.39
N THR A 333 11.67 -0.21 -14.82
CA THR A 333 11.38 0.73 -13.72
C THR A 333 10.32 1.75 -14.09
N LEU A 334 10.42 2.33 -15.29
CA LEU A 334 9.41 3.26 -15.80
C LEU A 334 8.04 2.60 -15.93
N GLY A 335 8.00 1.35 -16.39
CA GLY A 335 6.76 0.60 -16.50
C GLY A 335 6.13 0.30 -15.13
N ILE A 336 6.96 -0.10 -14.14
CA ILE A 336 6.52 -0.30 -12.75
C ILE A 336 5.93 1.00 -12.19
N PHE A 337 6.66 2.11 -12.35
CA PHE A 337 6.22 3.44 -11.91
C PHE A 337 4.85 3.83 -12.47
N ILE A 338 4.65 3.70 -13.78
CA ILE A 338 3.38 4.06 -14.43
C ILE A 338 2.24 3.17 -13.92
N VAL A 339 2.45 1.85 -13.95
CA VAL A 339 1.43 0.87 -13.55
C VAL A 339 1.03 1.08 -12.09
N GLN A 340 1.99 1.14 -11.17
CA GLN A 340 1.68 1.31 -9.75
C GLN A 340 1.08 2.69 -9.42
N SER A 341 1.46 3.76 -10.15
CA SER A 341 0.81 5.07 -10.01
C SER A 341 -0.68 5.03 -10.39
N ILE A 342 -1.03 4.35 -11.48
CA ILE A 342 -2.43 4.09 -11.86
C ILE A 342 -3.12 3.27 -10.77
N GLY A 343 -2.41 2.29 -10.21
CA GLY A 343 -2.90 1.46 -9.11
C GLY A 343 -3.21 2.23 -7.83
N ILE A 344 -2.42 3.25 -7.50
CA ILE A 344 -2.69 4.14 -6.35
C ILE A 344 -3.99 4.92 -6.58
N ILE A 345 -4.19 5.46 -7.78
CA ILE A 345 -5.42 6.19 -8.15
C ILE A 345 -6.64 5.28 -7.99
N LEU A 346 -6.63 4.12 -8.65
CA LEU A 346 -7.75 3.17 -8.63
C LEU A 346 -7.99 2.59 -7.23
N GLY A 347 -6.92 2.24 -6.53
CA GLY A 347 -6.98 1.66 -5.20
C GLY A 347 -7.50 2.64 -4.14
N THR A 348 -7.32 3.95 -4.32
CA THR A 348 -7.79 4.97 -3.35
C THR A 348 -9.29 5.22 -3.43
N VAL A 349 -9.93 4.96 -4.57
CA VAL A 349 -11.36 5.27 -4.78
C VAL A 349 -12.25 4.55 -3.76
N ALA A 350 -12.09 3.24 -3.58
CA ALA A 350 -12.96 2.48 -2.69
C ALA A 350 -12.78 2.84 -1.19
N PRO A 351 -11.56 2.93 -0.62
CA PRO A 351 -11.34 3.46 0.73
C PRO A 351 -11.89 4.88 0.92
N PHE A 352 -11.74 5.76 -0.07
CA PHE A 352 -12.28 7.12 -0.02
C PHE A 352 -13.81 7.12 0.06
N VAL A 353 -14.50 6.36 -0.79
CA VAL A 353 -15.97 6.29 -0.76
C VAL A 353 -16.47 5.66 0.54
N ARG A 354 -15.79 4.63 1.06
CA ARG A 354 -16.13 4.03 2.37
C ARG A 354 -15.99 5.05 3.51
N CYS A 355 -14.90 5.83 3.51
CA CYS A 355 -14.68 6.91 4.47
C CYS A 355 -15.80 7.95 4.42
N PHE A 356 -16.15 8.42 3.21
CA PHE A 356 -17.25 9.38 3.02
C PHE A 356 -18.61 8.80 3.46
N ALA A 357 -18.88 7.52 3.15
CA ALA A 357 -20.10 6.84 3.57
C ALA A 357 -20.20 6.71 5.10
N SER A 358 -19.11 6.38 5.80
CA SER A 358 -19.10 6.31 7.27
C SER A 358 -19.29 7.69 7.91
N LEU A 359 -18.63 8.72 7.38
CA LEU A 359 -18.76 10.10 7.87
C LEU A 359 -20.17 10.66 7.67
N SER A 360 -20.74 10.48 6.47
CA SER A 360 -22.11 10.90 6.16
C SER A 360 -23.15 10.17 7.02
N PHE A 361 -22.98 8.86 7.24
CA PHE A 361 -23.85 8.09 8.14
C PHE A 361 -23.76 8.58 9.60
N LYS A 362 -22.55 8.84 10.10
CA LYS A 362 -22.35 9.40 11.46
C LYS A 362 -22.95 10.80 11.59
N LEU A 363 -22.80 11.65 10.57
CA LEU A 363 -23.39 12.99 10.55
C LEU A 363 -24.92 12.90 10.52
N SER A 364 -25.48 11.99 9.72
CA SER A 364 -26.91 11.72 9.63
C SER A 364 -27.49 11.21 10.95
N ILE A 365 -26.79 10.32 11.66
CA ILE A 365 -27.20 9.86 13.00
C ILE A 365 -27.18 11.02 13.99
N LYS A 366 -26.13 11.86 13.97
CA LYS A 366 -26.03 13.03 14.86
C LYS A 366 -27.15 14.05 14.59
N SER A 367 -27.56 14.23 13.34
CA SER A 367 -28.73 15.07 13.00
C SER A 367 -30.07 14.39 13.29
N MET A 368 -30.17 13.06 13.20
CA MET A 368 -31.39 12.29 13.50
C MET A 368 -31.65 12.17 15.02
N PHE A 369 -30.58 12.17 15.84
CA PHE A 369 -30.69 12.32 17.30
C PHE A 369 -31.03 13.74 17.75
N LYS A 370 -31.19 14.69 16.82
CA LYS A 370 -32.07 15.84 17.03
C LYS A 370 -33.51 15.31 16.92
N VAL A 371 -33.92 14.53 17.92
CA VAL A 371 -35.26 13.92 17.99
C VAL A 371 -36.26 15.04 17.77
N GLU A 372 -36.94 15.02 16.61
CA GLU A 372 -38.04 15.92 16.37
C GLU A 372 -39.06 15.70 17.50
N LYS A 373 -39.44 16.78 18.18
CA LYS A 373 -40.27 16.75 19.41
C LYS A 373 -41.46 15.80 19.29
N TYR A 374 -42.02 15.62 18.10
CA TYR A 374 -43.17 14.76 17.85
C TYR A 374 -42.92 13.27 18.16
N TRP A 375 -41.73 12.72 17.87
CA TRP A 375 -41.42 11.32 18.16
C TRP A 375 -41.29 11.07 19.67
N PHE A 376 -40.69 12.03 20.38
CA PHE A 376 -40.60 12.01 21.84
C PHE A 376 -41.99 12.16 22.48
N GLN A 377 -42.82 13.07 21.96
CA GLN A 377 -44.20 13.27 22.39
C GLN A 377 -45.03 12.00 22.25
N LYS A 378 -44.96 11.32 21.10
CA LYS A 378 -45.72 10.10 20.82
C LYS A 378 -45.29 8.91 21.69
N LEU A 379 -44.00 8.81 21.99
CA LEU A 379 -43.46 7.82 22.94
C LEU A 379 -43.89 8.11 24.39
N LEU A 380 -43.97 9.38 24.79
CA LEU A 380 -44.54 9.79 26.08
C LEU A 380 -46.04 9.48 26.16
N GLU A 381 -46.80 9.78 25.11
CA GLU A 381 -48.23 9.44 25.02
C GLU A 381 -48.46 7.93 25.15
N TRP A 382 -47.61 7.10 24.56
CA TRP A 382 -47.71 5.63 24.73
C TRP A 382 -47.23 5.14 26.10
N LYS A 383 -46.29 5.85 26.74
CA LYS A 383 -45.78 5.50 28.07
C LYS A 383 -46.76 5.87 29.19
N TYR A 384 -47.51 6.97 29.03
CA TYR A 384 -48.43 7.49 30.05
C TYR A 384 -49.91 7.30 29.68
N GLY A 385 -50.23 7.02 28.42
CA GLY A 385 -51.53 6.55 27.99
C GLY A 385 -51.66 5.07 28.31
N SER A 386 -52.29 4.75 29.43
CA SER A 386 -52.70 3.38 29.70
C SER A 386 -53.61 2.90 28.57
N ILE A 387 -53.24 1.79 27.93
CA ILE A 387 -54.14 1.08 27.01
C ILE A 387 -55.26 0.51 27.90
N SER A 388 -56.40 1.21 27.98
CA SER A 388 -57.61 0.62 28.54
C SER A 388 -58.12 -0.39 27.52
N LEU A 389 -57.69 -1.64 27.65
CA LEU A 389 -58.29 -2.74 26.92
C LEU A 389 -59.70 -2.94 27.52
N ALA A 390 -60.73 -2.45 26.83
CA ALA A 390 -62.11 -2.74 27.19
C ALA A 390 -62.36 -4.23 26.92
N ILE A 391 -62.41 -5.02 27.98
CA ILE A 391 -62.92 -6.39 27.94
C ILE A 391 -64.43 -6.26 27.83
N THR A 392 -64.98 -6.63 26.67
CA THR A 392 -66.42 -6.89 26.50
C THR A 392 -66.58 -8.31 25.97
#